data_AF-A0AAD0SLA0-F1
#
_entry.id   AF-A0AAD0SLA0-F1
#
_cell.length_a   1.000
_cell.length_b   1.000
_cell.length_c   1.000
_cell.angle_alpha   90.00
_cell.angle_beta   90.00
_cell.angle_gamma   90.00
#
_symmetry.space_group_name_H-M   'P 1'
#
loop_
_entity.id
_entity.type
_entity.pdbx_description
1 polymer ?
#
loop_
_entity_poly.entity_id
_entity_poly.type
_entity_poly.pdbx_seq_one_letter_code
_entity_poly.pdbx_strand_id
1 'polypeptide(L)'
;MKLTKIILPVAAATLLFVGCGSKDPEANLAPEECIVSNLKAPLWVCGNLDSLSKGDKKYASASAPMSKLGREFTRKQALAKARANMADDLKSDVISQVQEEASERQIDDNVTVNRVSEQAIRQISSLTLKGTSQVSSWEDTVAKDLYVLIAIPKANIDDEINKAFDSVSR
;
A
#
# COMPACT_ATOMS: atom_id res chain seq x y z
N MET A 1 -34.19 -68.01 33.68
CA MET A 1 -32.79 -68.40 33.39
C MET A 1 -32.43 -67.94 31.98
N LYS A 2 -31.26 -67.31 31.85
CA LYS A 2 -30.41 -67.09 30.64
C LYS A 2 -30.68 -68.12 29.51
N LEU A 3 -30.61 -67.89 28.20
CA LEU A 3 -29.96 -66.95 27.26
C LEU A 3 -30.93 -66.81 26.03
N THR A 4 -30.87 -65.91 25.04
CA THR A 4 -29.81 -65.78 24.03
C THR A 4 -30.19 -64.71 22.99
N LYS A 5 -29.26 -63.77 22.77
CA LYS A 5 -28.91 -62.93 21.58
C LYS A 5 -29.85 -62.77 20.37
N ILE A 6 -30.23 -61.50 20.14
CA ILE A 6 -30.03 -60.63 18.95
C ILE A 6 -30.07 -61.29 17.55
N ILE A 7 -31.03 -60.86 16.72
CA ILE A 7 -30.82 -60.51 15.29
C ILE A 7 -31.77 -59.36 14.91
N LEU A 8 -31.22 -58.18 14.61
CA LEU A 8 -31.92 -57.01 14.04
C LEU A 8 -31.47 -56.89 12.57
N PRO A 9 -32.38 -56.71 11.59
CA PRO A 9 -31.95 -56.54 10.20
C PRO A 9 -31.47 -55.10 10.01
N VAL A 10 -30.17 -54.93 9.75
CA VAL A 10 -29.56 -53.68 9.32
C VAL A 10 -29.95 -53.46 7.85
N ALA A 11 -30.89 -52.55 7.61
CA ALA A 11 -31.15 -52.03 6.28
C ALA A 11 -30.01 -51.07 5.91
N ALA A 12 -29.09 -51.55 5.06
CA ALA A 12 -28.04 -50.74 4.47
C ALA A 12 -28.65 -49.83 3.39
N ALA A 13 -29.01 -48.61 3.77
CA ALA A 13 -29.25 -47.52 2.82
C ALA A 13 -27.92 -46.79 2.59
N THR A 14 -27.17 -47.21 1.56
CA THR A 14 -26.02 -46.47 1.06
C THR A 14 -26.51 -45.21 0.34
N LEU A 15 -26.56 -44.10 1.08
CA LEU A 15 -26.67 -42.77 0.50
C LEU A 15 -25.30 -42.41 -0.10
N LEU A 16 -25.19 -42.58 -1.42
CA LEU A 16 -24.08 -42.05 -2.21
C LEU A 16 -24.24 -40.52 -2.30
N PHE A 17 -23.66 -39.80 -1.33
CA PHE A 17 -23.40 -38.37 -1.49
C PHE A 17 -22.21 -38.21 -2.44
N VAL A 18 -22.50 -38.07 -3.74
CA VAL A 18 -21.58 -37.43 -4.68
C VAL A 18 -21.55 -35.94 -4.34
N GLY A 19 -20.66 -35.58 -3.43
CA GLY A 19 -20.26 -34.20 -3.21
C GLY A 19 -19.57 -33.70 -4.48
N CYS A 20 -20.29 -32.91 -5.28
CA CYS A 20 -19.69 -32.10 -6.32
C CYS A 20 -18.80 -31.07 -5.62
N GLY A 21 -17.54 -31.42 -5.41
CA GLY A 21 -16.51 -30.50 -4.98
C GLY A 21 -16.24 -29.56 -6.14
N SER A 22 -17.04 -28.50 -6.26
CA SER A 22 -16.62 -27.28 -6.91
C SER A 22 -15.38 -26.79 -6.16
N LYS A 23 -14.20 -27.19 -6.66
CA LYS A 23 -13.00 -26.40 -6.46
C LYS A 23 -13.33 -25.06 -7.08
N ASP A 24 -13.68 -24.10 -6.23
CA ASP A 24 -13.51 -22.70 -6.59
C ASP A 24 -12.09 -22.59 -7.15
N PRO A 25 -11.89 -21.95 -8.32
CA PRO A 25 -10.54 -21.65 -8.74
C PRO A 25 -9.92 -20.88 -7.60
N GLU A 26 -8.90 -21.45 -6.96
CA GLU A 26 -8.08 -20.77 -5.97
C GLU A 26 -7.84 -19.39 -6.57
N ALA A 27 -8.36 -18.36 -5.89
CA ALA A 27 -7.96 -17.02 -6.17
C ALA A 27 -6.44 -17.07 -6.15
N ASN A 28 -5.82 -16.93 -7.33
CA ASN A 28 -4.38 -16.75 -7.42
C ASN A 28 -4.14 -15.40 -6.75
N LEU A 29 -4.04 -15.43 -5.42
CA LEU A 29 -3.50 -14.39 -4.60
C LEU A 29 -2.13 -14.14 -5.22
N ALA A 30 -1.97 -12.96 -5.83
CA ALA A 30 -0.69 -12.53 -6.37
C ALA A 30 0.42 -12.87 -5.35
N PRO A 31 1.55 -13.43 -5.78
CA PRO A 31 2.55 -13.94 -4.84
C PRO A 31 2.98 -12.82 -3.89
N GLU A 32 3.00 -13.08 -2.57
CA GLU A 32 3.44 -12.14 -1.52
C GLU A 32 4.92 -11.70 -1.68
N GLU A 33 5.64 -12.40 -2.55
CA GLU A 33 7.02 -12.18 -2.92
C GLU A 33 7.13 -11.99 -4.44
N CYS A 34 8.05 -11.15 -4.88
CA CYS A 34 8.46 -11.04 -6.27
C CYS A 34 9.91 -11.49 -6.45
N ILE A 35 10.37 -11.59 -7.70
CA ILE A 35 11.76 -11.96 -8.01
C ILE A 35 12.51 -10.75 -8.56
N VAL A 36 13.62 -10.40 -7.93
CA VAL A 36 14.55 -9.33 -8.35
C VAL A 36 15.95 -9.94 -8.43
N SER A 37 16.60 -9.86 -9.58
CA SER A 37 17.93 -10.46 -9.80
C SER A 37 18.06 -11.93 -9.37
N ASN A 38 17.00 -12.72 -9.61
CA ASN A 38 16.86 -14.12 -9.17
C ASN A 38 16.80 -14.33 -7.65
N LEU A 39 16.62 -13.27 -6.86
CA LEU A 39 16.38 -13.33 -5.44
C LEU A 39 14.90 -13.12 -5.13
N LYS A 40 14.40 -13.80 -4.10
CA LYS A 40 13.09 -13.52 -3.53
C LYS A 40 13.12 -12.17 -2.82
N ALA A 41 12.21 -11.30 -3.20
CA ALA A 41 12.04 -9.97 -2.64
C ALA A 41 10.60 -9.77 -2.18
N PRO A 42 10.34 -8.95 -1.16
CA PRO A 42 8.99 -8.52 -0.83
C PRO A 42 8.32 -7.82 -2.02
N LEU A 43 7.00 -7.98 -2.21
CA LEU A 43 6.24 -7.34 -3.30
C LEU A 43 6.51 -5.83 -3.48
N TRP A 44 6.68 -5.09 -2.38
CA TRP A 44 6.90 -3.64 -2.41
C TRP A 44 8.20 -3.22 -3.11
N VAL A 45 9.17 -4.13 -3.19
CA VAL A 45 10.44 -3.93 -3.93
C VAL A 45 10.17 -3.83 -5.43
N CYS A 46 9.17 -4.56 -5.93
CA CYS A 46 8.76 -4.56 -7.33
C CYS A 46 7.75 -3.46 -7.68
N GLY A 47 7.53 -2.50 -6.77
CA GLY A 47 6.66 -1.34 -7.01
C GLY A 47 5.16 -1.61 -6.82
N ASN A 48 4.75 -2.84 -6.48
CA ASN A 48 3.37 -3.09 -6.08
C ASN A 48 3.15 -2.62 -4.63
N LEU A 49 2.63 -1.40 -4.49
CA LEU A 49 2.34 -0.78 -3.19
C LEU A 49 0.85 -0.80 -2.85
N ASP A 50 -0.02 -1.26 -3.75
CA ASP A 50 -1.47 -1.27 -3.58
C ASP A 50 -1.90 -2.17 -2.42
N SER A 51 -1.22 -3.31 -2.27
CA SER A 51 -1.43 -4.25 -1.16
C SER A 51 -1.11 -3.62 0.21
N LEU A 52 -0.13 -2.72 0.28
CA LEU A 52 0.26 -2.01 1.50
C LEU A 52 -0.60 -0.77 1.75
N SER A 53 -1.08 -0.13 0.69
CA SER A 53 -1.76 1.17 0.74
C SER A 53 -3.21 1.10 1.24
N LYS A 54 -3.72 -0.10 1.55
CA LYS A 54 -5.05 -0.32 2.16
C LYS A 54 -5.17 0.12 3.62
N GLY A 55 -4.06 0.51 4.26
CA GLY A 55 -4.04 1.02 5.64
C GLY A 55 -4.13 2.55 5.77
N ASP A 56 -3.82 3.06 6.95
CA ASP A 56 -3.79 4.49 7.34
C ASP A 56 -2.56 5.26 6.83
N LYS A 57 -1.77 4.66 5.93
CA LYS A 57 -0.51 5.21 5.40
C LYS A 57 -0.49 5.21 3.89
N LYS A 58 0.24 6.16 3.31
CA LYS A 58 0.69 6.16 1.92
C LYS A 58 2.16 5.72 1.91
N TYR A 59 2.52 4.87 0.96
CA TYR A 59 3.86 4.32 0.83
C TYR A 59 4.52 4.78 -0.47
N ALA A 60 5.85 4.83 -0.46
CA ALA A 60 6.67 4.94 -1.66
C ALA A 60 7.94 4.14 -1.46
N SER A 61 8.50 3.61 -2.55
CA SER A 61 9.76 2.89 -2.52
C SER A 61 10.71 3.40 -3.60
N ALA A 62 12.01 3.23 -3.34
CA ALA A 62 13.06 3.48 -4.32
C ALA A 62 14.33 2.69 -3.95
N SER A 63 15.23 2.56 -4.92
CA SER A 63 16.55 1.97 -4.72
C SER A 63 17.68 2.93 -5.10
N ALA A 64 18.86 2.63 -4.59
CA ALA A 64 20.12 3.20 -5.06
C ALA A 64 21.21 2.11 -5.10
N PRO A 65 22.15 2.18 -6.05
CA PRO A 65 23.28 1.27 -6.11
C PRO A 65 24.20 1.44 -4.91
N MET A 66 24.77 0.32 -4.46
CA MET A 66 25.70 0.27 -3.35
C MET A 66 26.94 1.07 -3.69
N SER A 67 27.20 2.11 -2.91
CA SER A 67 28.29 3.05 -3.12
C SER A 67 29.55 2.57 -2.41
N LYS A 68 30.72 2.93 -2.96
CA LYS A 68 32.01 2.79 -2.27
C LYS A 68 32.08 3.59 -0.96
N LEU A 69 31.20 4.59 -0.80
CA LEU A 69 31.05 5.38 0.43
C LEU A 69 30.25 4.62 1.52
N GLY A 70 29.82 3.39 1.24
CA GLY A 70 29.18 2.50 2.20
C GLY A 70 27.65 2.56 2.20
N ARG A 71 27.06 1.62 2.94
CA ARG A 71 25.61 1.38 2.98
C ARG A 71 24.80 2.59 3.44
N GLU A 72 25.27 3.34 4.44
CA GLU A 72 24.54 4.52 4.94
C GLU A 72 24.47 5.65 3.91
N PHE A 73 25.51 5.82 3.09
CA PHE A 73 25.46 6.77 1.98
C PHE A 73 24.44 6.34 0.93
N THR A 74 24.46 5.07 0.53
CA THR A 74 23.45 4.51 -0.39
C THR A 74 22.04 4.63 0.18
N ARG A 75 21.85 4.34 1.47
CA ARG A 75 20.55 4.49 2.14
C ARG A 75 20.03 5.92 2.06
N LYS A 76 20.88 6.93 2.27
CA LYS A 76 20.48 8.34 2.14
C LYS A 76 20.05 8.68 0.71
N GLN A 77 20.75 8.15 -0.31
CA GLN A 77 20.36 8.34 -1.71
C GLN A 77 19.02 7.68 -2.03
N ALA A 78 18.82 6.42 -1.62
CA ALA A 78 17.57 5.69 -1.81
C ALA A 78 16.40 6.40 -1.10
N LEU A 79 16.61 6.91 0.12
CA LEU A 79 15.61 7.69 0.85
C LEU A 79 15.26 9.01 0.17
N ALA A 80 16.23 9.73 -0.38
CA ALA A 80 15.98 10.95 -1.13
C ALA A 80 15.12 10.65 -2.37
N LYS A 81 15.45 9.59 -3.11
CA LYS A 81 14.69 9.14 -4.28
C LYS A 81 13.27 8.68 -3.91
N ALA A 82 13.11 7.93 -2.82
CA ALA A 82 11.80 7.48 -2.37
C ALA A 82 10.89 8.66 -1.96
N ARG A 83 11.46 9.71 -1.33
CA ARG A 83 10.73 10.94 -1.01
C ARG A 83 10.33 11.73 -2.25
N ALA A 84 11.19 11.75 -3.27
CA ALA A 84 10.86 12.37 -4.56
C ALA A 84 9.69 11.63 -5.22
N ASN A 85 9.76 10.30 -5.32
CA ASN A 85 8.65 9.48 -5.83
C ASN A 85 7.35 9.75 -5.06
N MET A 86 7.39 9.79 -3.72
CA MET A 86 6.22 10.11 -2.92
C MET A 86 5.65 11.51 -3.19
N ALA A 87 6.51 12.51 -3.40
CA ALA A 87 6.06 13.86 -3.69
C ALA A 87 5.35 13.95 -5.06
N ASP A 88 5.85 13.22 -6.05
CA ASP A 88 5.23 13.12 -7.37
C ASP A 88 3.86 12.44 -7.29
N ASP A 89 3.76 11.30 -6.58
CA ASP A 89 2.51 10.57 -6.40
C ASP A 89 1.46 11.40 -5.65
N LEU A 90 1.87 12.07 -4.56
CA LEU A 90 0.96 12.89 -3.77
C LEU A 90 0.42 14.09 -4.53
N LYS A 91 1.15 14.62 -5.52
CA LYS A 91 0.67 15.75 -6.32
C LYS A 91 -0.61 15.40 -7.07
N SER A 92 -0.70 14.21 -7.67
CA SER A 92 -1.93 13.76 -8.34
C SER A 92 -3.01 13.41 -7.32
N ASP A 93 -2.66 12.69 -6.26
CA ASP A 93 -3.64 12.23 -5.26
C ASP A 93 -4.33 13.40 -4.56
N VAL A 94 -3.58 14.45 -4.21
CA VAL A 94 -4.12 15.64 -3.53
C VAL A 94 -5.07 16.42 -4.43
N ILE A 95 -4.82 16.49 -5.74
CA ILE A 95 -5.77 17.15 -6.65
C ILE A 95 -7.12 16.42 -6.61
N SER A 96 -7.10 15.08 -6.67
CA SER A 96 -8.32 14.28 -6.59
C SER A 96 -9.01 14.40 -5.22
N GLN A 97 -8.25 14.38 -4.12
CA GLN A 97 -8.81 14.52 -2.76
C GLN A 97 -9.40 15.91 -2.52
N VAL A 98 -8.77 16.98 -3.03
CA VAL A 98 -9.32 18.34 -2.95
C VAL A 98 -10.64 18.43 -3.72
N GLN A 99 -10.76 17.77 -4.88
CA GLN A 99 -12.01 17.74 -5.63
C GLN A 99 -13.12 16.97 -4.89
N GLU A 100 -12.78 15.83 -4.27
CA GLU A 100 -13.69 15.05 -3.44
C GLU A 100 -14.17 15.88 -2.24
N GLU A 101 -13.26 16.46 -1.46
CA GLU A 101 -13.62 17.32 -0.33
C GLU A 101 -14.42 18.56 -0.74
N ALA A 102 -14.08 19.20 -1.87
CA ALA A 102 -14.85 20.34 -2.36
C ALA A 102 -16.30 19.94 -2.68
N SER A 103 -16.48 18.76 -3.30
CA SER A 103 -17.81 18.21 -3.56
C SER A 103 -18.58 17.93 -2.26
N GLU A 104 -17.92 17.37 -1.24
CA GLU A 104 -18.53 17.13 0.07
C GLU A 104 -18.92 18.42 0.79
N ARG A 105 -18.08 19.45 0.68
CA ARG A 105 -18.32 20.80 1.22
C ARG A 105 -19.30 21.63 0.37
N GLN A 106 -19.81 21.08 -0.74
CA GLN A 106 -20.70 21.77 -1.68
C GLN A 106 -20.09 23.07 -2.25
N ILE A 107 -18.78 23.06 -2.49
CA ILE A 107 -18.04 24.15 -3.14
C ILE A 107 -17.98 23.85 -4.64
N ASP A 108 -18.69 24.63 -5.45
CA ASP A 108 -18.74 24.51 -6.92
C ASP A 108 -17.88 25.57 -7.65
N ASP A 109 -17.25 26.49 -6.91
CA ASP A 109 -16.35 27.49 -7.48
C ASP A 109 -14.99 26.89 -7.85
N ASN A 110 -14.78 26.68 -9.15
CA ASN A 110 -13.52 26.20 -9.72
C ASN A 110 -12.32 27.08 -9.36
N VAL A 111 -12.49 28.39 -9.17
CA VAL A 111 -11.38 29.29 -8.78
C VAL A 111 -10.90 28.94 -7.38
N THR A 112 -11.83 28.75 -6.45
CA THR A 112 -11.56 28.31 -5.08
C THR A 112 -10.90 26.94 -5.06
N VAL A 113 -11.45 25.94 -5.77
CA VAL A 113 -10.90 24.58 -5.83
C VAL A 113 -9.46 24.57 -6.37
N ASN A 114 -9.18 25.34 -7.42
CA ASN A 114 -7.82 25.45 -7.97
C ASN A 114 -6.85 26.09 -6.98
N ARG A 115 -7.27 27.15 -6.28
CA ARG A 115 -6.42 27.82 -5.27
C ARG A 115 -6.09 26.90 -4.10
N VAL A 116 -7.09 26.15 -3.60
CA VAL A 116 -6.89 25.13 -2.55
C VAL A 116 -5.90 24.08 -3.03
N SER A 117 -6.08 23.55 -4.25
CA SER A 117 -5.20 22.54 -4.84
C SER A 117 -3.75 23.02 -4.91
N GLU A 118 -3.52 24.23 -5.43
CA GLU A 118 -2.18 24.79 -5.50
C GLU A 118 -1.54 24.97 -4.12
N GLN A 119 -2.33 25.37 -3.12
CA GLN A 119 -1.84 25.56 -1.76
C GLN A 119 -1.49 24.23 -1.08
N ALA A 120 -2.37 23.23 -1.20
CA ALA A 120 -2.12 21.90 -0.67
C ALA A 120 -0.84 21.31 -1.31
N ILE A 121 -0.70 21.39 -2.64
CA ILE A 121 0.51 20.92 -3.35
C ILE A 121 1.79 21.59 -2.83
N ARG A 122 1.78 22.90 -2.54
CA ARG A 122 2.92 23.60 -1.94
C ARG A 122 3.28 23.04 -0.57
N GLN A 123 2.28 22.72 0.24
CA GLN A 123 2.46 22.16 1.58
C GLN A 123 2.97 20.71 1.54
N ILE A 124 2.52 19.90 0.58
CA ILE A 124 2.97 18.52 0.37
C ILE A 124 4.48 18.43 0.20
N SER A 125 5.12 19.38 -0.50
CA SER A 125 6.58 19.39 -0.66
C SER A 125 7.33 19.46 0.69
N SER A 126 6.81 20.21 1.65
CA SER A 126 7.37 20.26 3.02
C SER A 126 7.02 18.99 3.80
N LEU A 127 5.81 18.48 3.61
CA LEU A 127 5.31 17.28 4.27
C LEU A 127 6.10 16.03 3.88
N THR A 128 6.46 15.82 2.61
CA THR A 128 7.26 14.66 2.19
C THR A 128 8.67 14.66 2.76
N LEU A 129 9.25 15.85 3.01
CA LEU A 129 10.57 15.98 3.62
C LEU A 129 10.58 15.61 5.11
N LYS A 130 9.53 15.96 5.86
CA LYS A 130 9.51 15.85 7.33
C LYS A 130 8.55 14.79 7.88
N GLY A 131 7.45 14.53 7.18
CA GLY A 131 6.40 13.61 7.58
C GLY A 131 6.64 12.15 7.16
N THR A 132 7.73 11.88 6.43
CA THR A 132 8.06 10.53 5.97
C THR A 132 9.02 9.81 6.90
N SER A 133 8.77 8.52 7.11
CA SER A 133 9.63 7.63 7.87
C SER A 133 9.99 6.40 7.04
N GLN A 134 11.21 5.89 7.18
CA GLN A 134 11.54 4.58 6.62
C GLN A 134 10.90 3.49 7.46
N VAL A 135 10.17 2.60 6.81
CA VAL A 135 9.48 1.47 7.46
C VAL A 135 10.10 0.12 7.10
N SER A 136 10.84 0.03 5.99
CA SER A 136 11.55 -1.20 5.60
C SER A 136 12.75 -0.91 4.68
N SER A 137 13.60 -1.92 4.50
CA SER A 137 14.68 -1.95 3.51
C SER A 137 14.95 -3.37 3.05
N TRP A 138 15.42 -3.52 1.82
CA TRP A 138 15.81 -4.80 1.24
C TRP A 138 17.05 -4.59 0.36
N GLU A 139 18.00 -5.52 0.41
CA GLU A 139 19.26 -5.42 -0.36
C GLU A 139 19.29 -6.52 -1.42
N ASP A 140 19.53 -6.10 -2.67
CA ASP A 140 19.87 -7.00 -3.74
C ASP A 140 21.36 -7.32 -3.68
N THR A 141 21.71 -8.51 -3.19
CA THR A 141 23.12 -8.91 -3.09
C THR A 141 23.76 -9.26 -4.43
N VAL A 142 22.97 -9.44 -5.50
CA VAL A 142 23.43 -9.76 -6.86
C VAL A 142 23.68 -8.48 -7.65
N ALA A 143 22.67 -7.63 -7.82
CA ALA A 143 22.80 -6.35 -8.53
C ALA A 143 23.48 -5.26 -7.68
N LYS A 144 23.62 -5.48 -6.37
CA LYS A 144 24.18 -4.52 -5.41
C LYS A 144 23.36 -3.24 -5.30
N ASP A 145 22.03 -3.37 -5.24
CA ASP A 145 21.11 -2.25 -4.96
C ASP A 145 20.55 -2.33 -3.55
N LEU A 146 20.36 -1.18 -2.91
CA LEU A 146 19.63 -1.06 -1.64
C LEU A 146 18.29 -0.37 -1.89
N TYR A 147 17.21 -1.10 -1.59
CA TYR A 147 15.84 -0.64 -1.65
C TYR A 147 15.38 -0.15 -0.28
N VAL A 148 14.61 0.92 -0.26
CA VAL A 148 13.95 1.44 0.94
C VAL A 148 12.47 1.63 0.69
N LEU A 149 11.68 1.36 1.72
CA LEU A 149 10.25 1.65 1.77
C LEU A 149 10.04 2.77 2.79
N ILE A 150 9.36 3.83 2.37
CA ILE A 150 8.95 4.92 3.25
C ILE A 150 7.43 4.96 3.38
N ALA A 151 6.97 5.54 4.47
CA ALA A 151 5.55 5.77 4.71
C ALA A 151 5.30 7.17 5.28
N ILE A 152 4.12 7.69 4.98
CA ILE A 152 3.51 8.86 5.61
C ILE A 152 2.10 8.51 6.08
N PRO A 153 1.66 8.93 7.29
CA PRO A 153 0.27 8.80 7.70
C PRO A 153 -0.66 9.59 6.77
N LYS A 154 -1.78 8.99 6.35
CA LYS A 154 -2.80 9.66 5.51
C LYS A 154 -3.39 10.88 6.20
N ALA A 155 -3.62 10.81 7.51
CA ALA A 155 -4.08 11.93 8.33
C ALA A 155 -3.20 13.19 8.17
N ASN A 156 -1.88 13.04 7.97
CA ASN A 156 -1.03 14.21 7.75
C ASN A 156 -1.29 14.88 6.40
N ILE A 157 -1.72 14.13 5.38
CA ILE A 157 -2.09 14.64 4.06
C ILE A 157 -3.44 15.36 4.18
N ASP A 158 -4.41 14.68 4.80
CA ASP A 158 -5.75 15.22 5.06
C ASP A 158 -5.68 16.54 5.84
N ASP A 159 -4.82 16.62 6.86
CA ASP A 159 -4.58 17.84 7.64
C ASP A 159 -4.10 19.01 6.78
N GLU A 160 -3.21 18.79 5.81
CA GLU A 160 -2.73 19.86 4.92
C GLU A 160 -3.83 20.30 3.93
N ILE A 161 -4.64 19.36 3.43
CA ILE A 161 -5.80 19.68 2.59
C ILE A 161 -6.80 20.53 3.37
N ASN A 162 -7.16 20.11 4.59
CA ASN A 162 -8.07 20.83 5.47
C ASN A 162 -7.57 22.24 5.78
N LYS A 163 -6.28 22.39 6.13
CA LYS A 163 -5.65 23.71 6.34
C LYS A 163 -5.72 24.58 5.09
N ALA A 164 -5.55 23.99 3.91
CA ALA A 164 -5.66 24.72 2.65
C ALA A 164 -7.08 25.28 2.48
N PHE A 165 -8.13 24.48 2.68
CA PHE A 165 -9.52 24.96 2.67
C PHE A 165 -9.77 26.07 3.71
N ASP A 166 -9.34 25.88 4.96
CA ASP A 166 -9.59 26.84 6.04
C ASP A 166 -8.92 28.21 5.80
N SER A 167 -7.78 28.20 5.13
CA SER A 167 -7.06 29.44 4.77
C SER A 167 -7.71 30.19 3.60
N VAL A 168 -8.52 29.47 2.82
CA VAL A 168 -9.18 29.97 1.61
C VAL A 168 -10.55 30.58 1.96
N SER A 169 -11.20 30.09 3.01
CA SER A 169 -12.48 30.59 3.54
C SER A 169 -12.38 31.86 4.41
N ARG A 170 -11.18 32.39 4.66
CA ARG A 170 -10.96 33.62 5.45
C ARG A 170 -10.76 34.86 4.59
#